data_AF-A0AAU4RTX0-F1
#
_entry.id   AF-A0AAU4RTX0-F1
#
_cell.length_a   1.000
_cell.length_b   1.000
_cell.length_c   1.000
_cell.angle_alpha   90.00
_cell.angle_beta   90.00
_cell.angle_gamma   90.00
#
_symmetry.space_group_name_H-M   'P 1'
#
loop_
_entity.id
_entity.type
_entity.pdbx_description
1 polymer ?
#
loop_
_entity_poly.entity_id
_entity_poly.type
_entity_poly.pdbx_seq_one_letter_code
_entity_poly.pdbx_strand_id
1 'polypeptide(L)'
;MTQLHSPQHPTELHSGAAEDFEDAVFVRADEPDETDGITITYQEFLLCSPVPLCLMVLLHWRDRERDGRPRTADSIWSTLTELGVMDSDGESPLPAEEVRQAVDFLLAEGLVTRAVGGAL
;
A
#
# COMPACT_ATOMS: atom_id res chain seq x y z
N MET A 1 7.52 -26.12 -55.07
CA MET A 1 7.42 -24.66 -54.84
C MET A 1 6.13 -24.44 -54.06
N THR A 2 6.22 -24.29 -52.75
CA THR A 2 5.05 -24.23 -51.85
C THR A 2 4.73 -22.77 -51.56
N GLN A 3 3.52 -22.33 -51.91
CA GLN A 3 3.00 -21.00 -51.57
C GLN A 3 2.75 -20.93 -50.06
N LEU A 4 3.35 -19.94 -49.38
CA LEU A 4 3.02 -19.56 -48.01
C LEU A 4 1.96 -18.45 -48.08
N HIS A 5 0.71 -18.79 -47.78
CA HIS A 5 -0.31 -17.80 -47.43
C HIS A 5 -0.02 -17.30 -46.00
N SER A 6 0.14 -15.98 -45.87
CA SER A 6 0.03 -15.26 -44.60
C SER A 6 -1.42 -15.27 -44.10
N PRO A 7 -1.61 -15.23 -42.78
CA PRO A 7 -2.65 -14.41 -42.19
C PRO A 7 -2.01 -13.21 -41.48
N GLN A 8 -2.35 -12.01 -41.95
CA GLN A 8 -2.28 -10.79 -41.16
C GLN A 8 -3.26 -10.95 -40.00
N HIS A 9 -2.78 -10.81 -38.76
CA HIS A 9 -3.64 -10.76 -37.58
C HIS A 9 -3.77 -9.28 -37.17
N PRO A 10 -4.96 -8.65 -37.32
CA PRO A 10 -5.33 -7.50 -36.51
C PRO A 10 -6.06 -7.99 -35.24
N THR A 11 -6.53 -7.06 -34.40
CA THR A 11 -7.34 -7.24 -33.17
C THR A 11 -6.48 -7.46 -31.91
N GLU A 12 -6.11 -6.40 -31.16
CA GLU A 12 -6.90 -5.59 -30.20
C GLU A 12 -7.03 -6.22 -28.80
N LEU A 13 -6.91 -5.34 -27.78
CA LEU A 13 -7.06 -5.54 -26.33
C LEU A 13 -6.01 -6.45 -25.67
N HIS A 14 -5.29 -6.05 -24.62
CA HIS A 14 -5.86 -5.70 -23.32
C HIS A 14 -5.15 -4.48 -22.71
N SER A 15 -5.71 -3.30 -22.96
CA SER A 15 -5.66 -2.19 -22.01
C SER A 15 -6.89 -2.37 -21.11
N GLY A 16 -6.76 -3.18 -20.04
CA GLY A 16 -7.93 -3.62 -19.26
C GLY A 16 -7.61 -4.07 -17.84
N ALA A 17 -6.52 -3.56 -17.24
CA ALA A 17 -6.20 -3.86 -15.84
C ALA A 17 -6.72 -2.79 -14.86
N ALA A 18 -7.48 -1.81 -15.34
CA ALA A 18 -7.87 -0.64 -14.54
C ALA A 18 -9.35 -0.57 -14.14
N GLU A 19 -10.22 -1.46 -14.66
CA GLU A 19 -11.67 -1.30 -14.52
C GLU A 19 -12.34 -2.26 -13.52
N ASP A 20 -11.60 -3.19 -12.91
CA ASP A 20 -12.16 -4.25 -12.02
C ASP A 20 -11.66 -4.22 -10.56
N PHE A 21 -11.02 -3.13 -10.11
CA PHE A 21 -10.69 -2.97 -8.68
C PHE A 21 -11.75 -2.11 -7.99
N GLU A 22 -12.72 -2.75 -7.35
CA GLU A 22 -13.66 -2.10 -6.45
C GLU A 22 -12.93 -1.64 -5.17
N ASP A 23 -13.37 -0.53 -4.55
CA ASP A 23 -12.77 -0.02 -3.31
C ASP A 23 -12.67 -1.15 -2.27
N ALA A 24 -11.45 -1.41 -1.79
CA ALA A 24 -11.15 -2.55 -0.94
C ALA A 24 -11.13 -2.15 0.54
N VAL A 25 -11.78 -2.98 1.36
CA VAL A 25 -11.78 -2.85 2.82
C VAL A 25 -10.81 -3.89 3.40
N PHE A 26 -9.70 -3.42 3.99
CA PHE A 26 -8.75 -4.31 4.67
C PHE A 26 -9.15 -4.48 6.14
N VAL A 27 -9.58 -5.69 6.51
CA VAL A 27 -9.99 -6.05 7.88
C VAL A 27 -8.85 -6.76 8.62
N ARG A 28 -8.80 -6.62 9.95
CA ARG A 28 -7.85 -7.39 10.77
C ARG A 28 -8.21 -8.88 10.72
N ALA A 29 -7.19 -9.73 10.54
CA ALA A 29 -7.41 -11.17 10.37
C ALA A 29 -7.94 -11.88 11.64
N ASP A 30 -7.63 -11.35 12.83
CA ASP A 30 -7.96 -12.01 14.10
C ASP A 30 -9.38 -11.71 14.61
N GLU A 31 -9.96 -10.57 14.24
CA GLU A 31 -11.31 -10.14 14.62
C GLU A 31 -11.95 -9.36 13.44
N PRO A 32 -12.58 -10.04 12.47
CA PRO A 32 -13.17 -9.39 11.32
C PRO A 32 -14.50 -8.73 11.71
N ASP A 33 -14.45 -7.44 12.05
CA ASP A 33 -15.62 -6.56 12.03
C ASP A 33 -15.54 -5.70 10.76
N GLU A 34 -16.56 -5.78 9.91
CA GLU A 34 -16.64 -4.98 8.66
C GLU A 34 -16.60 -3.47 8.93
N THR A 35 -16.93 -3.04 10.16
CA THR A 35 -16.84 -1.64 10.58
C THR A 35 -15.42 -1.21 10.99
N ASP A 36 -14.50 -2.16 11.18
CA ASP A 36 -13.10 -1.93 11.57
C ASP A 36 -12.11 -1.97 10.40
N GLY A 37 -12.62 -1.98 9.17
CA GLY A 37 -11.80 -1.97 7.98
C GLY A 37 -11.07 -0.65 7.73
N ILE A 38 -9.88 -0.72 7.15
CA ILE A 38 -9.15 0.45 6.63
C ILE A 38 -9.49 0.58 5.15
N THR A 39 -10.21 1.63 4.79
CA THR A 39 -10.53 1.95 3.40
C THR A 39 -9.29 2.43 2.65
N ILE A 40 -9.09 1.94 1.43
CA ILE A 40 -8.07 2.42 0.48
C ILE A 40 -8.76 2.70 -0.85
N THR A 41 -8.58 3.89 -1.40
CA THR A 41 -9.12 4.25 -2.72
C THR A 41 -8.28 3.61 -3.82
N TYR A 42 -8.88 3.43 -5.01
CA TYR A 42 -8.14 2.94 -6.17
C TYR A 42 -6.88 3.76 -6.51
N GLN A 43 -6.95 5.09 -6.35
CA GLN A 43 -5.80 5.97 -6.61
C GLN A 43 -4.66 5.73 -5.61
N GLU A 44 -4.97 5.54 -4.33
CA GLU A 44 -3.99 5.21 -3.30
C GLU A 44 -3.31 3.87 -3.57
N PHE A 45 -4.11 2.88 -3.97
CA PHE A 45 -3.59 1.59 -4.40
C PHE A 45 -2.62 1.74 -5.57
N LEU A 46 -3.00 2.47 -6.63
CA LEU A 46 -2.14 2.69 -7.79
C LEU A 46 -0.82 3.36 -7.41
N LEU A 47 -0.86 4.41 -6.59
CA LEU A 47 0.34 5.13 -6.15
C LEU A 47 1.26 4.26 -5.29
N CYS A 48 0.71 3.37 -4.47
CA CYS A 48 1.50 2.49 -3.60
C CYS A 48 1.91 1.17 -4.26
N SER A 49 1.23 0.73 -5.32
CA SER A 49 1.46 -0.57 -5.96
C SER A 49 2.89 -0.86 -6.43
N PRO A 50 3.72 0.12 -6.85
CA PRO A 50 5.10 -0.16 -7.25
C PRO A 50 6.01 -0.53 -6.08
N VAL A 51 5.64 -0.14 -4.86
CA VAL A 51 6.41 -0.36 -3.63
C VAL A 51 5.47 -0.87 -2.54
N PRO A 52 5.33 -2.19 -2.37
CA PRO A 52 4.36 -2.79 -1.44
C PRO A 52 4.46 -2.26 0.00
N LEU A 53 5.67 -1.87 0.43
CA LEU A 53 5.91 -1.23 1.73
C LEU A 53 5.09 0.06 1.90
N CYS A 54 4.93 0.87 0.85
CA CYS A 54 4.13 2.10 0.92
C CYS A 54 2.67 1.81 1.29
N LEU A 55 2.09 0.74 0.73
CA LEU A 55 0.72 0.34 1.05
C LEU A 55 0.62 -0.14 2.50
N MET A 56 1.57 -0.96 2.97
CA MET A 56 1.60 -1.41 4.36
C MET A 56 1.72 -0.22 5.33
N VAL A 57 2.61 0.72 5.05
CA VAL A 57 2.80 1.93 5.86
C VAL A 57 1.53 2.78 5.87
N LEU A 58 0.85 2.95 4.73
CA LEU A 58 -0.42 3.68 4.63
C LEU A 58 -1.51 3.05 5.50
N LEU A 59 -1.67 1.72 5.44
CA LEU A 59 -2.62 1.00 6.27
C LEU A 59 -2.31 1.22 7.76
N HIS A 60 -1.06 1.00 8.15
CA HIS A 60 -0.61 1.21 9.52
C HIS A 60 -0.73 2.65 10.01
N TRP A 61 -0.62 3.63 9.11
CA TRP A 61 -0.85 5.03 9.42
C TRP A 61 -2.32 5.29 9.77
N ARG A 62 -3.24 4.81 8.93
CA ARG A 62 -4.69 5.02 9.11
C ARG A 62 -5.24 4.29 10.34
N ASP A 63 -4.77 3.07 10.59
CA ASP A 63 -5.10 2.32 11.80
C ASP A 63 -4.75 3.12 13.07
N ARG A 64 -3.55 3.72 13.09
CA ARG A 64 -3.09 4.56 14.20
C ARG A 64 -3.85 5.86 14.30
N GLU A 65 -4.22 6.46 13.16
CA GLU A 65 -5.03 7.68 13.12
C GLU A 65 -6.40 7.46 13.78
N ARG A 66 -7.05 6.34 13.46
CA ARG A 66 -8.32 5.94 14.07
C ARG A 66 -8.19 5.74 15.58
N ASP A 67 -7.13 5.09 16.02
CA ASP A 67 -6.91 4.76 17.44
C ASP A 67 -6.26 5.88 18.26
N GLY A 68 -5.93 7.02 17.65
CA GLY A 68 -5.18 8.11 18.29
C GLY A 68 -3.74 7.74 18.69
N ARG A 69 -3.15 6.72 18.06
CA ARG A 69 -1.77 6.28 18.29
C ARG A 69 -0.74 7.16 17.56
N PRO A 70 0.54 7.16 17.98
CA PRO A 70 1.58 7.95 17.33
C PRO A 70 1.79 7.57 15.85
N ARG A 71 1.59 8.54 14.95
CA ARG A 71 1.76 8.41 13.50
C ARG A 71 3.18 8.81 13.07
N THR A 72 4.19 8.13 13.59
CA THR A 72 5.59 8.35 13.23
C THR A 72 6.16 7.13 12.52
N ALA A 73 7.19 7.35 11.69
CA ALA A 73 7.89 6.25 11.03
C ALA A 73 8.46 5.25 12.04
N ASP A 74 9.03 5.72 13.15
CA ASP A 74 9.59 4.85 14.20
C ASP A 74 8.52 3.98 14.86
N SER A 75 7.34 4.55 15.15
CA SER A 75 6.23 3.78 15.73
C SER A 75 5.61 2.79 14.75
N ILE A 76 5.63 3.10 13.44
CA ILE A 76 5.20 2.16 12.39
C ILE A 76 6.23 1.03 12.25
N TRP A 77 7.52 1.38 12.17
CA TRP A 77 8.62 0.43 12.08
C TRP A 77 8.68 -0.53 13.26
N SER A 78 8.48 -0.05 14.50
CA SER A 78 8.44 -0.91 15.69
C SER A 78 7.39 -2.01 15.56
N THR A 79 6.18 -1.66 15.13
CA THR A 79 5.11 -2.64 14.94
C THR A 79 5.38 -3.59 13.78
N LEU A 80 5.89 -3.10 12.65
CA LEU A 80 6.28 -3.98 11.54
C LEU A 80 7.36 -4.98 11.98
N THR A 81 8.30 -4.55 12.81
CA THR A 81 9.34 -5.39 13.39
C THR A 81 8.75 -6.42 14.35
N GLU A 82 7.82 -6.01 15.23
CA GLU A 82 7.10 -6.91 16.15
C GLU A 82 6.29 -7.97 15.42
N LEU A 83 5.73 -7.64 14.26
CA LEU A 83 5.01 -8.55 13.37
C LEU A 83 5.94 -9.45 12.54
N GLY A 84 7.27 -9.27 12.65
CA GLY A 84 8.25 -10.08 11.93
C GLY A 84 8.33 -9.76 10.44
N VAL A 85 7.98 -8.53 10.04
CA VAL A 85 8.11 -8.09 8.64
C VAL A 85 9.59 -8.01 8.26
N MET A 86 9.93 -8.73 7.21
CA MET A 86 11.29 -8.78 6.66
C MET A 86 11.44 -7.81 5.50
N ASP A 87 12.68 -7.47 5.19
CA ASP A 87 13.07 -6.76 3.98
C ASP A 87 12.75 -7.63 2.73
N SER A 88 12.87 -7.03 1.55
CA SER A 88 12.80 -7.61 0.22
C SER A 88 13.72 -8.82 0.00
N ASP A 89 14.80 -8.96 0.78
CA ASP A 89 15.66 -10.15 0.77
C ASP A 89 15.02 -11.37 1.45
N GLY A 90 14.00 -11.15 2.30
CA GLY A 90 13.32 -12.18 3.09
C GLY A 90 14.17 -12.76 4.23
N GLU A 91 15.37 -12.24 4.46
CA GLU A 91 16.35 -12.74 5.42
C GLU A 91 16.62 -11.73 6.54
N SER A 92 16.57 -10.45 6.22
CA SER A 92 16.87 -9.34 7.13
C SER A 92 15.58 -8.70 7.65
N PRO A 93 15.56 -8.22 8.91
CA PRO A 93 14.46 -7.38 9.38
C PRO A 93 14.33 -6.11 8.54
N LEU A 94 13.10 -5.65 8.35
CA LEU A 94 12.81 -4.43 7.60
C LEU A 94 13.60 -3.22 8.16
N PRO A 95 14.39 -2.50 7.34
CA PRO A 95 15.14 -1.34 7.81
C PRO A 95 14.24 -0.16 8.18
N ALA A 96 14.55 0.52 9.29
CA ALA A 96 13.82 1.72 9.72
C ALA A 96 13.89 2.87 8.69
N GLU A 97 14.96 2.91 7.89
CA GLU A 97 15.12 3.90 6.81
C GLU A 97 14.07 3.72 5.71
N GLU A 98 13.74 2.49 5.34
CA GLU A 98 12.74 2.24 4.29
C GLU A 98 11.33 2.65 4.73
N VAL A 99 11.01 2.42 6.01
CA VAL A 99 9.75 2.92 6.59
C VAL A 99 9.71 4.44 6.59
N ARG A 100 10.84 5.11 6.88
CA ARG A 100 10.93 6.58 6.81
C ARG A 100 10.72 7.09 5.38
N GLN A 101 11.36 6.46 4.38
CA GLN A 101 11.17 6.80 2.98
C GLN A 101 9.73 6.60 2.52
N ALA A 102 9.08 5.51 2.94
CA ALA A 102 7.67 5.29 2.66
C ALA A 102 6.78 6.36 3.28
N VAL A 103 7.02 6.75 4.54
CA VAL A 103 6.26 7.86 5.17
C VAL A 103 6.47 9.18 4.44
N ASP A 104 7.71 9.51 4.07
CA ASP A 104 8.01 10.74 3.33
C ASP A 104 7.34 10.76 1.95
N PHE A 105 7.30 9.62 1.25
CA PHE A 105 6.55 9.46 0.02
C PHE A 105 5.05 9.72 0.23
N LEU A 106 4.42 9.08 1.23
CA LEU A 106 2.99 9.26 1.49
C LEU A 106 2.65 10.72 1.86
N LEU A 107 3.55 11.41 2.55
CA LEU A 107 3.40 12.83 2.86
C LEU A 107 3.54 13.71 1.61
N ALA A 108 4.50 13.40 0.73
CA ALA A 108 4.73 14.14 -0.50
C ALA A 108 3.56 14.00 -1.49
N GLU A 109 2.98 12.80 -1.59
CA GLU A 109 1.79 12.52 -2.41
C GLU A 109 0.48 12.98 -1.76
N GLY A 110 0.53 13.50 -0.53
CA GLY A 110 -0.65 13.97 0.19
C GLY A 110 -1.62 12.87 0.64
N LEU A 111 -1.17 11.61 0.66
CA LEU A 111 -1.97 10.45 1.09
C LEU A 111 -2.13 10.39 2.60
N VAL A 112 -1.21 11.02 3.33
CA VAL A 112 -1.26 11.19 4.79
C VAL A 112 -0.88 12.62 5.15
N THR A 113 -1.28 13.07 6.35
CA THR A 113 -0.96 14.42 6.85
C THR A 113 -0.25 14.33 8.20
N ARG A 114 0.77 15.17 8.41
CA ARG A 114 1.40 15.27 9.73
C ARG A 114 0.36 15.75 10.74
N ALA A 115 0.37 15.17 11.93
CA ALA A 115 -0.35 15.71 13.07
C ALA A 115 0.15 17.14 13.30
N VAL A 116 -0.62 18.14 12.88
CA VAL A 116 -0.39 19.51 13.34
C VAL A 116 -0.81 19.49 14.79
N GLY A 117 0.18 19.56 15.70
CA GLY A 117 -0.05 19.45 17.14
C GLY A 117 -1.23 20.30 17.55
N GLY A 118 -2.34 19.65 17.90
CA GLY A 118 -3.42 20.27 18.61
C GLY A 118 -2.89 20.60 19.99
N ALA A 119 -2.49 21.85 20.17
CA ALA A 119 -2.46 22.44 21.48
C ALA A 119 -3.88 22.33 22.05
N LEU A 120 -4.05 21.47 23.06
CA LEU A 120 -5.11 21.58 24.04
C LEU A 120 -4.45 21.96 25.36
#